data_AF-A0A955U5W4-F1
#
_entry.id   AF-A0A955U5W4-F1
#
_cell.length_a   1.000
_cell.length_b   1.000
_cell.length_c   1.000
_cell.angle_alpha   90.00
_cell.angle_beta   90.00
_cell.angle_gamma   90.00
#
_symmetry.space_group_name_H-M   'P 1'
#
loop_
_entity.id
_entity.type
_entity.pdbx_description
1 polymer ?
#
loop_
_entity_poly.entity_id
_entity_poly.type
_entity_poly.pdbx_seq_one_letter_code
_entity_poly.pdbx_strand_id
1 'polypeptide(L)'
;MMWMLIVGQAQANPDLDAVVLALSSRDAVSCESLEALTTTPTATLVEVVDTVQMPPWAPMRAANCLIEHHALEIHPQLDHWVTDPNLAGLNRLVLGKLDVMPLEIAVPVAQKALVGSDPELARTRIGASKVTEIRAVVVTP
;
A
#
# COMPACT_ATOMS: atom_id res chain seq x y z
N MET A 1 38.42 12.81 32.02
CA MET A 1 37.73 12.49 30.75
C MET A 1 36.45 11.76 31.10
N MET A 2 35.33 12.49 31.20
CA MET A 2 34.03 11.95 31.58
C MET A 2 33.24 11.70 30.29
N TRP A 3 33.03 10.43 29.95
CA TRP A 3 32.16 10.02 28.84
C TRP A 3 30.71 10.26 29.26
N MET A 4 30.04 11.24 28.63
CA MET A 4 28.59 11.36 28.68
C MET A 4 27.98 10.28 27.78
N LEU A 5 27.40 9.25 28.41
CA LEU A 5 26.55 8.27 27.72
C LEU A 5 25.22 8.96 27.37
N ILE A 6 25.06 9.33 26.11
CA ILE A 6 23.77 9.73 25.56
C ILE A 6 22.94 8.45 25.41
N VAL A 7 22.01 8.25 26.34
CA VAL A 7 20.99 7.20 26.22
C VAL A 7 19.97 7.69 25.20
N GLY A 8 20.08 7.22 23.96
CA GLY A 8 19.04 7.42 22.95
C GLY A 8 17.77 6.68 23.39
N GLN A 9 16.73 7.42 23.74
CA GLN A 9 15.41 6.85 23.96
C GLN A 9 14.84 6.47 22.60
N ALA A 10 14.80 5.18 22.27
CA ALA A 10 13.94 4.69 21.21
C ALA A 10 12.50 4.94 21.68
N GLN A 11 11.86 6.01 21.18
CA GLN A 11 10.45 6.26 21.46
C GLN A 11 9.65 5.20 20.71
N ALA A 12 9.08 4.25 21.45
CA ALA A 12 8.06 3.37 20.92
C ALA A 12 6.89 4.24 20.41
N ASN A 13 6.42 4.00 19.19
CA ASN A 13 5.26 4.66 18.64
C ASN A 13 4.01 3.85 19.06
N PRO A 14 3.26 4.28 20.09
CA PRO A 14 2.16 3.47 20.64
C PRO A 14 1.04 3.23 19.61
N ASP A 15 0.84 4.16 18.67
CA ASP A 15 -0.14 4.04 17.60
C ASP A 15 0.27 2.91 16.63
N LEU A 16 1.57 2.79 16.30
CA LEU A 16 2.09 1.72 15.45
C LEU A 16 1.91 0.35 16.11
N ASP A 17 2.29 0.21 17.38
CA ASP A 17 2.17 -1.06 18.11
C ASP A 17 0.73 -1.56 18.16
N ALA A 18 -0.23 -0.65 18.39
CA ALA A 18 -1.66 -0.97 18.41
C ALA A 18 -2.16 -1.46 17.04
N VAL A 19 -1.79 -0.76 15.96
CA VAL A 19 -2.17 -1.14 14.59
C VAL A 19 -1.54 -2.47 14.18
N VAL A 20 -0.26 -2.70 14.48
CA VAL A 20 0.44 -3.96 14.19
C VAL A 20 -0.19 -5.13 14.92
N LEU A 21 -0.55 -4.94 16.19
CA LEU A 21 -1.22 -5.97 16.98
C LEU A 21 -2.58 -6.34 16.36
N ALA A 22 -3.38 -5.35 15.98
CA ALA A 22 -4.67 -5.57 15.34
C ALA A 22 -4.52 -6.31 14.00
N LEU A 23 -3.57 -5.90 13.16
CA LEU A 23 -3.28 -6.53 11.86
C LEU A 23 -2.75 -7.96 11.97
N SER A 24 -2.07 -8.26 13.09
CA SER A 24 -1.54 -9.59 13.39
C SER A 24 -2.63 -10.59 13.79
N SER A 25 -3.84 -10.13 14.10
CA SER A 25 -4.98 -11.01 14.33
C SER A 25 -5.22 -11.93 13.14
N ARG A 26 -5.62 -13.18 13.43
CA ARG A 26 -5.98 -14.14 12.39
C ARG A 26 -7.19 -13.66 11.60
N ASP A 27 -8.17 -13.12 12.31
CA ASP A 27 -9.37 -12.57 11.71
C ASP A 27 -9.07 -11.23 11.02
N ALA A 28 -9.76 -10.97 9.92
CA ALA A 28 -9.63 -9.70 9.22
C ALA A 28 -10.30 -8.60 10.04
N VAL A 29 -9.60 -7.49 10.19
CA VAL A 29 -10.11 -6.26 10.81
C VAL A 29 -10.48 -5.29 9.68
N SER A 30 -11.56 -4.52 9.86
CA SER A 30 -11.95 -3.52 8.85
C SER A 30 -10.98 -2.34 8.83
N CYS A 31 -10.87 -1.65 7.70
CA CYS A 31 -9.97 -0.50 7.57
C CYS A 31 -10.37 0.65 8.50
N GLU A 32 -11.67 0.91 8.68
CA GLU A 32 -12.17 1.93 9.61
C GLU A 32 -11.77 1.63 11.06
N SER A 33 -11.78 0.35 11.44
CA SER A 33 -11.38 -0.08 12.79
C SER A 33 -9.87 0.08 13.01
N LEU A 34 -9.05 -0.12 11.96
CA LEU A 34 -7.61 0.09 12.02
C LEU A 34 -7.24 1.57 12.07
N GLU A 35 -7.88 2.38 11.23
CA GLU A 35 -7.66 3.83 11.18
C GLU A 35 -8.04 4.51 12.50
N ALA A 36 -9.05 4.01 13.20
CA ALA A 36 -9.45 4.51 14.52
C ALA A 36 -8.41 4.24 15.63
N LEU A 37 -7.39 3.41 15.40
CA LEU A 37 -6.34 3.10 16.38
C LEU A 37 -5.17 4.09 16.35
N THR A 38 -5.14 5.00 15.38
CA THR A 38 -4.02 5.94 15.17
C THR A 38 -4.54 7.33 14.84
N THR A 39 -3.79 8.33 15.27
CA THR A 39 -4.08 9.73 14.91
C THR A 39 -3.58 10.12 13.53
N THR A 40 -2.73 9.29 12.91
CA THR A 40 -2.13 9.51 11.59
C THR A 40 -2.25 8.27 10.70
N PRO A 41 -3.47 7.89 10.27
CA PRO A 41 -3.71 6.59 9.66
C PRO A 41 -2.83 6.29 8.45
N THR A 42 -2.72 7.24 7.52
CA THR A 42 -1.89 7.08 6.32
C THR A 42 -0.43 6.84 6.67
N ALA A 43 0.16 7.66 7.54
CA ALA A 43 1.57 7.54 7.90
C ALA A 43 1.85 6.23 8.66
N THR A 44 1.00 5.88 9.63
CA THR A 44 1.15 4.64 10.41
C THR A 44 1.01 3.41 9.53
N LEU A 45 0.02 3.37 8.63
CA LEU A 45 -0.17 2.22 7.74
C LEU A 45 0.96 2.09 6.71
N VAL A 46 1.52 3.20 6.19
CA VAL A 46 2.71 3.16 5.33
C VAL A 46 3.90 2.59 6.10
N GLU A 47 4.12 3.04 7.34
CA GLU A 47 5.18 2.51 8.20
C GLU A 47 5.01 1.00 8.45
N VAL A 48 3.76 0.51 8.62
CA VAL A 48 3.49 -0.93 8.72
C VAL A 48 3.91 -1.66 7.45
N VAL A 49 3.56 -1.16 6.26
CA VAL A 49 3.94 -1.80 4.99
C VAL A 49 5.46 -1.88 4.85
N ASP A 50 6.17 -0.82 5.24
CA ASP A 50 7.61 -0.70 5.03
C ASP A 50 8.45 -1.47 6.05
N THR A 51 7.95 -1.63 7.28
CA THR A 51 8.76 -2.14 8.41
C THR A 51 8.33 -3.51 8.93
N VAL A 52 7.05 -3.89 8.77
CA VAL A 52 6.51 -5.12 9.38
C VAL A 52 6.65 -6.29 8.44
N GLN A 53 7.47 -7.27 8.83
CA GLN A 53 7.72 -8.48 8.04
C GLN A 53 6.86 -9.67 8.45
N MET A 54 6.44 -9.73 9.72
CA MET A 54 5.71 -10.86 10.28
C MET A 54 4.53 -10.39 11.14
N PRO A 55 3.34 -10.99 10.99
CA PRO A 55 3.02 -12.02 9.99
C PRO A 55 2.89 -11.41 8.57
N PRO A 56 3.11 -12.20 7.50
CA PRO A 56 3.20 -11.67 6.13
C PRO A 56 1.89 -11.04 5.60
N TRP A 57 0.75 -11.35 6.22
CA TRP A 57 -0.52 -10.72 5.85
C TRP A 57 -0.72 -9.33 6.46
N ALA A 58 0.02 -8.96 7.51
CA ALA A 58 -0.13 -7.66 8.17
C ALA A 58 0.20 -6.49 7.22
N PRO A 59 1.38 -6.43 6.56
CA PRO A 59 1.67 -5.36 5.61
C PRO A 59 0.71 -5.39 4.40
N MET A 60 0.30 -6.56 3.92
CA MET A 60 -0.64 -6.68 2.80
C MET A 60 -2.04 -6.13 3.15
N ARG A 61 -2.51 -6.34 4.38
CA ARG A 61 -3.78 -5.78 4.87
C ARG A 61 -3.67 -4.26 5.05
N ALA A 62 -2.56 -3.76 5.60
CA ALA A 62 -2.31 -2.32 5.70
C ALA A 62 -2.31 -1.66 4.31
N ALA A 63 -1.60 -2.24 3.34
CA ALA A 63 -1.57 -1.76 1.96
C ALA A 63 -2.97 -1.77 1.32
N ASN A 64 -3.80 -2.78 1.60
CA ASN A 64 -5.18 -2.82 1.12
C ASN A 64 -6.00 -1.64 1.64
N CYS A 65 -5.88 -1.31 2.93
CA CYS A 65 -6.57 -0.16 3.52
C CYS A 65 -6.10 1.17 2.93
N LEU A 66 -4.78 1.33 2.75
CA LEU A 66 -4.25 2.51 2.09
C LEU A 66 -4.80 2.68 0.66
N ILE A 67 -4.94 1.59 -0.09
CA ILE A 67 -5.51 1.64 -1.45
C ILE A 67 -6.99 1.99 -1.43
N GLU A 68 -7.77 1.42 -0.51
CA GLU A 68 -9.22 1.61 -0.47
C GLU A 68 -9.61 3.01 0.03
N HIS A 69 -8.92 3.54 1.04
CA HIS A 69 -9.32 4.76 1.73
C HIS A 69 -8.38 5.95 1.47
N HIS A 70 -7.11 5.72 1.11
CA HIS A 70 -6.07 6.75 1.08
C HIS A 70 -5.27 6.80 -0.24
N ALA A 71 -5.78 6.23 -1.34
CA ALA A 71 -5.05 6.14 -2.61
C ALA A 71 -4.52 7.50 -3.12
N LEU A 72 -5.28 8.58 -2.91
CA LEU A 72 -4.88 9.93 -3.30
C LEU A 72 -3.62 10.40 -2.54
N GLU A 73 -3.57 10.12 -1.24
CA GLU A 73 -2.48 10.54 -0.36
C GLU A 73 -1.20 9.72 -0.57
N ILE A 74 -1.35 8.44 -0.96
CA ILE A 74 -0.22 7.52 -1.16
C ILE A 74 0.14 7.29 -2.63
N HIS A 75 -0.27 8.17 -3.55
CA HIS A 75 0.02 8.01 -4.99
C HIS A 75 1.51 7.74 -5.29
N PRO A 76 2.50 8.44 -4.69
CA PRO A 76 3.91 8.13 -4.93
C PRO A 76 4.30 6.70 -4.51
N GLN A 77 3.71 6.18 -3.44
CA GLN A 77 3.92 4.80 -2.99
C GLN A 77 3.28 3.81 -3.94
N LEU A 78 2.07 4.07 -4.45
CA LEU A 78 1.42 3.21 -5.45
C LEU A 78 2.28 3.08 -6.72
N ASP A 79 2.85 4.20 -7.19
CA ASP A 79 3.79 4.21 -8.31
C ASP A 79 5.01 3.31 -8.04
N HIS A 80 5.59 3.44 -6.86
CA HIS A 80 6.73 2.62 -6.45
C HIS A 80 6.36 1.14 -6.40
N TRP A 81 5.21 0.80 -5.79
CA TRP A 81 4.75 -0.58 -5.65
C TRP A 81 4.51 -1.29 -6.99
N VAL A 82 4.06 -0.58 -8.03
CA VAL A 82 3.84 -1.19 -9.36
C VAL A 82 5.11 -1.24 -10.21
N THR A 83 6.12 -0.41 -9.91
CA THR A 83 7.36 -0.32 -10.70
C THR A 83 8.53 -1.12 -10.11
N ASP A 84 8.59 -1.32 -8.80
CA ASP A 84 9.69 -2.08 -8.17
C ASP A 84 9.50 -3.60 -8.29
N PRO A 85 10.44 -4.33 -8.94
CA PRO A 85 10.35 -5.79 -9.07
C PRO A 85 10.38 -6.56 -7.74
N ASN A 86 10.92 -5.97 -6.68
CA ASN A 86 10.96 -6.59 -5.35
C ASN A 86 9.61 -6.52 -4.62
N LEU A 87 8.67 -5.71 -5.11
CA LEU A 87 7.36 -5.48 -4.49
C LEU A 87 6.23 -6.17 -5.26
N ALA A 88 6.52 -7.30 -5.92
CA ALA A 88 5.56 -8.02 -6.77
C ALA A 88 4.23 -8.37 -6.08
N GLY A 89 4.25 -8.61 -4.76
CA GLY A 89 3.04 -8.82 -3.96
C GLY A 89 2.14 -7.58 -3.90
N LEU A 90 2.74 -6.41 -3.66
CA LEU A 90 2.05 -5.12 -3.64
C LEU A 90 1.59 -4.71 -5.04
N ASN A 91 2.40 -4.92 -6.08
CA ASN A 91 1.98 -4.71 -7.47
C ASN A 91 0.69 -5.48 -7.79
N ARG A 92 0.64 -6.78 -7.47
CA ARG A 92 -0.55 -7.63 -7.65
C ARG A 92 -1.77 -7.10 -6.91
N LEU A 93 -1.57 -6.60 -5.69
CA LEU A 93 -2.64 -6.00 -4.89
C LEU A 93 -3.17 -4.72 -5.54
N VAL A 94 -2.30 -3.78 -5.90
CA VAL A 94 -2.65 -2.51 -6.56
C VAL A 94 -3.41 -2.76 -7.86
N LEU A 95 -2.89 -3.62 -8.73
CA LEU A 95 -3.54 -3.99 -9.99
C LEU A 95 -4.91 -4.66 -9.78
N GLY A 96 -5.09 -5.40 -8.69
CA GLY A 96 -6.37 -6.00 -8.31
C GLY A 96 -7.40 -5.00 -7.78
N LYS A 97 -7.00 -3.75 -7.53
CA LYS A 97 -7.80 -2.71 -6.87
C LYS A 97 -7.97 -1.43 -7.71
N LEU A 98 -7.49 -1.40 -8.95
CA LEU A 98 -7.64 -0.24 -9.84
C LEU A 98 -9.09 0.25 -9.93
N ASP A 99 -10.07 -0.66 -10.00
CA ASP A 99 -11.50 -0.35 -10.16
C ASP A 99 -12.14 0.35 -8.94
N VAL A 100 -11.49 0.32 -7.77
CA VAL A 100 -12.00 0.98 -6.55
C VAL A 100 -11.28 2.29 -6.23
N MET A 101 -10.21 2.62 -6.96
CA MET A 101 -9.48 3.87 -6.77
C MET A 101 -10.15 5.02 -7.53
N PRO A 102 -9.93 6.28 -7.11
CA PRO A 102 -10.27 7.45 -7.91
C PRO A 102 -9.56 7.40 -9.28
N LEU A 103 -10.26 7.80 -10.35
CA LEU A 103 -9.76 7.71 -11.73
C LEU A 103 -8.44 8.48 -11.93
N GLU A 104 -8.33 9.63 -11.27
CA GLU A 104 -7.14 10.49 -11.29
C GLU A 104 -5.88 9.81 -10.73
N ILE A 105 -6.04 8.73 -9.96
CA ILE A 105 -4.94 7.89 -9.46
C ILE A 105 -4.84 6.60 -10.27
N ALA A 106 -5.97 5.93 -10.51
CA ALA A 106 -6.00 4.61 -11.14
C ALA A 106 -5.39 4.62 -12.55
N VAL A 107 -5.68 5.64 -13.36
CA VAL A 107 -5.18 5.73 -14.74
C VAL A 107 -3.67 5.95 -14.80
N PRO A 108 -3.08 6.94 -14.08
CA PRO A 108 -1.62 7.09 -14.04
C PRO A 108 -0.88 5.85 -13.50
N VAL A 109 -1.40 5.23 -12.43
CA VAL A 109 -0.80 4.02 -11.85
C VAL A 109 -0.86 2.85 -12.86
N ALA A 110 -1.99 2.67 -13.55
CA ALA A 110 -2.13 1.66 -14.60
C ALA A 110 -1.13 1.88 -15.75
N GLN A 111 -0.94 3.12 -16.19
CA GLN A 111 0.05 3.46 -17.22
C GLN A 111 1.48 3.10 -16.80
N LYS A 112 1.86 3.41 -15.56
CA LYS A 112 3.19 3.05 -15.03
C LYS A 112 3.37 1.54 -14.91
N ALA A 113 2.33 0.82 -14.49
CA ALA A 113 2.39 -0.63 -14.36
C ALA A 113 2.66 -1.34 -15.70
N LEU A 114 2.23 -0.78 -16.83
CA LEU A 114 2.52 -1.33 -18.17
C LEU A 114 4.00 -1.34 -18.56
N VAL A 115 4.82 -0.52 -17.92
CA VAL A 115 6.28 -0.49 -18.09
C VAL A 115 7.01 -0.87 -16.79
N GLY A 116 6.27 -1.34 -15.80
CA GLY A 116 6.74 -1.58 -14.45
C GLY A 116 7.25 -3.00 -14.21
N SER A 117 7.06 -3.47 -12.98
CA SER A 117 7.60 -4.74 -12.47
C SER A 117 7.07 -5.99 -13.17
N ASP A 118 5.83 -5.97 -13.64
CA ASP A 118 5.18 -7.10 -14.34
C ASP A 118 4.19 -6.59 -15.43
N PRO A 119 4.71 -6.20 -16.62
CA PRO A 119 3.91 -5.64 -17.69
C PRO A 119 2.79 -6.57 -18.22
N GLU A 120 3.02 -7.88 -18.26
CA GLU A 120 2.04 -8.84 -18.77
C GLU A 120 0.86 -9.00 -17.80
N LEU A 121 1.16 -9.07 -16.50
CA LEU A 121 0.12 -9.04 -15.47
C LEU A 121 -0.65 -7.72 -15.54
N ALA A 122 0.04 -6.59 -15.67
CA ALA A 122 -0.59 -5.28 -15.79
C ALA A 122 -1.56 -5.23 -16.98
N ARG A 123 -1.13 -5.63 -18.18
CA ARG A 123 -2.03 -5.70 -19.37
C ARG A 123 -3.25 -6.57 -19.11
N THR A 124 -3.06 -7.74 -18.51
CA THR A 124 -4.15 -8.67 -18.20
C THR A 124 -5.16 -8.05 -17.22
N ARG A 125 -4.68 -7.43 -16.14
CA ARG A 125 -5.52 -6.84 -15.09
C ARG A 125 -6.23 -5.58 -15.56
N ILE A 126 -5.52 -4.69 -16.25
CA ILE A 126 -6.06 -3.46 -16.80
C ILE A 126 -7.12 -3.79 -17.87
N GLY A 127 -6.85 -4.75 -18.76
CA GLY A 127 -7.82 -5.21 -19.76
C GLY A 127 -9.08 -5.83 -19.17
N ALA A 128 -8.99 -6.43 -17.98
CA ALA A 128 -10.12 -7.02 -17.25
C ALA A 128 -10.90 -6.02 -16.39
N SER A 129 -10.46 -4.77 -16.29
CA SER A 129 -11.13 -3.72 -15.51
C SER A 129 -12.57 -3.51 -15.97
N LYS A 130 -13.48 -3.21 -15.03
CA LYS A 130 -14.86 -2.81 -15.36
C LYS A 130 -14.97 -1.35 -15.79
N VAL A 131 -13.96 -0.54 -15.48
CA VAL A 131 -13.89 0.89 -15.75
C VAL A 131 -13.32 1.14 -17.15
N THR A 132 -14.04 1.89 -17.98
CA THR A 132 -13.70 2.07 -19.40
C THR A 132 -12.39 2.84 -19.59
N GLU A 133 -12.16 3.86 -18.78
CA GLU A 133 -10.99 4.72 -18.77
C GLU A 133 -9.72 3.93 -18.42
N ILE A 134 -9.82 3.00 -17.47
CA ILE A 134 -8.71 2.11 -17.10
C ILE A 134 -8.42 1.13 -18.25
N ARG A 135 -9.45 0.46 -18.81
CA ARG A 135 -9.26 -0.43 -19.96
C ARG A 135 -8.64 0.28 -21.17
N ALA A 136 -8.96 1.55 -21.41
CA ALA A 136 -8.43 2.32 -22.54
C ALA A 136 -6.90 2.46 -22.50
N VAL A 137 -6.29 2.33 -21.32
CA VAL A 137 -4.83 2.41 -21.13
C VAL A 137 -4.07 1.34 -21.93
N VAL A 138 -4.61 0.10 -22.06
CA VAL A 138 -3.93 -0.97 -22.84
C VAL A 138 -4.13 -0.89 -24.34
N VAL A 139 -5.06 -0.05 -24.81
CA VAL A 139 -5.36 0.13 -26.24
C VAL A 139 -4.61 1.32 -26.83
N THR A 140 -4.11 2.21 -25.97
CA THR A 140 -3.39 3.41 -26.40
C THR A 140 -1.93 3.02 -26.70
N PRO A 141 -1.46 3.19 -27.95
CA PRO A 141 -0.10 2.82 -28.36
C PRO A 141 0.99 3.70 -27.72
#